data_AF-A0A8M9PRL5-F1
#
_entry.id   AF-A0A8M9PRL5-F1
#
_cell.length_a   1.000
_cell.length_b   1.000
_cell.length_c   1.000
_cell.angle_alpha   90.00
_cell.angle_beta   90.00
_cell.angle_gamma   90.00
#
_symmetry.space_group_name_H-M   'P 1'
#
loop_
_entity.id
_entity.type
_entity.pdbx_description
1 polymer ?
#
loop_
_entity_poly.entity_id
_entity_poly.type
_entity_poly.pdbx_seq_one_letter_code
_entity_poly.pdbx_strand_id
1 'polypeptide(L)'
;MASLLLGYPHQFEKMEDCKGVQCEVWKNVKEAGHKKNTYRLWVTRGEAAYSPVTPQRFEIEGFNSLLGSHNDKYSIEYSDFSSQTEPDIFTPPAGFTCEEFPEERQILANPFQDYVNTHPVSHTHLMLGPFKEKFNRQNESEKEHEKRENLFLHTFSFVHSNNRAGLTYSVGINHFADKKELTRMTGGLLPKKKKEDAKKSTE
;
A
#
# COMPACT_ATOMS: atom_id res chain seq x y z
N MET A 1 1.33 -5.68 32.29
CA MET A 1 1.46 -6.70 31.23
C MET A 1 0.97 -6.26 29.85
N ALA A 2 0.13 -5.23 29.70
CA ALA A 2 -0.24 -4.68 28.38
C ALA A 2 0.96 -4.20 27.53
N SER A 3 2.09 -3.87 28.17
CA SER A 3 3.33 -3.47 27.47
C SER A 3 3.99 -4.59 26.65
N LEU A 4 3.65 -5.86 26.89
CA LEU A 4 4.29 -7.00 26.23
C LEU A 4 3.70 -7.31 24.85
N LEU A 5 2.45 -6.95 24.57
CA LEU A 5 1.81 -7.31 23.30
C LEU A 5 2.26 -6.44 22.12
N LEU A 6 2.84 -5.26 22.36
CA LEU A 6 3.08 -4.26 21.30
C LEU A 6 4.45 -3.55 21.41
N GLY A 7 5.35 -4.03 22.27
CA GLY A 7 6.73 -3.54 22.38
C GLY A 7 6.90 -2.12 22.97
N TYR A 8 5.83 -1.42 23.35
CA TYR A 8 5.89 -0.06 23.90
C TYR A 8 4.79 0.21 24.94
N PRO A 9 5.05 1.08 25.95
CA PRO A 9 4.13 1.30 27.05
C PRO A 9 2.86 2.00 26.55
N HIS A 10 1.72 1.33 26.67
CA HIS A 10 0.42 1.97 26.56
C HIS A 10 0.07 2.63 27.88
N GLN A 11 -0.66 3.74 27.81
CA GLN A 11 -1.19 4.45 28.99
C GLN A 11 -2.69 4.21 29.07
N PHE A 12 -3.21 4.06 30.28
CA PHE A 12 -4.64 3.98 30.50
C PHE A 12 -5.31 5.27 30.01
N GLU A 13 -6.32 5.15 29.15
CA GLU A 13 -7.09 6.27 28.62
C GLU A 13 -8.42 6.42 29.36
N LYS A 14 -9.22 5.34 29.43
CA LYS A 14 -10.57 5.35 30.02
C LYS A 14 -11.11 3.94 30.27
N MET A 15 -12.23 3.86 30.99
CA MET A 15 -13.11 2.68 30.96
C MET A 15 -14.15 2.86 29.84
N GLU A 16 -14.53 1.77 29.18
CA GLU A 16 -15.54 1.75 28.12
C GLU A 16 -16.26 0.40 28.08
N ASP A 17 -17.52 0.36 27.64
CA ASP A 17 -18.23 -0.90 27.45
C ASP A 17 -17.73 -1.61 26.17
N CYS A 18 -17.34 -2.88 26.29
CA CYS A 18 -17.13 -3.78 25.17
C CYS A 18 -18.14 -4.93 25.24
N LYS A 19 -19.13 -4.93 24.33
CA LYS A 19 -20.07 -6.06 24.19
C LYS A 19 -20.76 -6.41 25.52
N GLY A 20 -21.06 -5.41 26.36
CA GLY A 20 -21.72 -5.58 27.66
C GLY A 20 -20.79 -5.84 28.84
N VAL A 21 -19.46 -5.79 28.67
CA VAL A 21 -18.47 -5.94 29.74
C VAL A 21 -17.63 -4.66 29.83
N GLN A 22 -17.31 -4.22 31.05
CA GLN A 22 -16.41 -3.07 31.26
C GLN A 22 -14.97 -3.41 30.86
N CYS A 23 -14.46 -2.66 29.89
CA CYS A 23 -13.08 -2.73 29.42
C CYS A 23 -12.25 -1.56 29.91
N GLU A 24 -10.96 -1.84 30.12
CA GLU A 24 -9.94 -0.81 30.16
C GLU A 24 -9.46 -0.49 28.74
N VAL A 25 -9.44 0.79 28.39
CA VAL A 25 -8.90 1.27 27.13
C VAL A 25 -7.49 1.79 27.36
N TRP A 26 -6.53 1.19 26.67
CA TRP A 26 -5.12 1.52 26.75
C TRP A 26 -4.68 2.14 25.44
N LYS A 27 -4.05 3.32 25.49
CA LYS A 27 -3.67 4.10 24.32
C LYS A 27 -2.16 4.27 24.22
N ASN A 28 -1.64 4.19 23.00
CA ASN A 28 -0.29 4.59 22.64
C ASN A 28 -0.36 5.51 21.42
N VAL A 29 0.44 6.58 21.42
CA VAL A 29 0.55 7.50 20.29
C VAL A 29 2.01 7.52 19.84
N LYS A 30 2.22 7.34 18.54
CA LYS A 30 3.53 7.46 17.89
C LYS A 30 3.47 8.58 16.87
N GLU A 31 4.47 9.44 16.90
CA GLU A 31 4.64 10.52 15.93
C GLU A 31 5.98 10.34 15.23
N ALA A 32 5.96 10.37 13.90
CA ALA A 32 7.13 10.24 13.04
C ALA A 32 7.05 11.30 11.95
N GLY A 33 7.89 12.34 12.05
CA GLY A 33 7.75 13.53 11.22
C GLY A 33 6.39 14.20 11.42
N HIS A 34 5.64 14.41 10.33
CA HIS A 34 4.29 14.98 10.37
C HIS A 34 3.17 13.93 10.51
N LYS A 35 3.53 12.65 10.69
CA LYS A 35 2.57 11.55 10.74
C LYS A 35 2.35 11.13 12.19
N LYS A 36 1.10 10.84 12.53
CA LYS A 36 0.67 10.41 13.87
C LYS A 36 -0.14 9.14 13.77
N ASN A 37 0.30 8.12 14.50
CA ASN A 37 -0.39 6.84 14.64
C ASN A 37 -0.84 6.67 16.08
N THR A 38 -2.13 6.42 16.26
CA THR A 38 -2.77 6.16 17.54
C THR A 38 -3.18 4.70 17.58
N TYR A 39 -2.74 4.01 18.62
CA TYR A 39 -3.05 2.62 18.91
C TYR A 39 -3.93 2.59 20.15
N ARG A 40 -5.01 1.82 20.11
CA ARG A 40 -5.85 1.58 21.28
C ARG A 40 -6.12 0.10 21.45
N LEU A 41 -6.01 -0.39 22.67
CA LEU A 41 -6.28 -1.76 23.04
C LEU A 41 -7.32 -1.77 24.16
N TRP A 42 -8.44 -2.41 23.90
CA TRP A 42 -9.49 -2.66 24.89
C TRP A 42 -9.24 -4.02 25.50
N VAL A 43 -9.21 -4.08 26.82
CA VAL A 43 -8.95 -5.32 27.55
C VAL A 43 -9.91 -5.48 28.71
N THR A 44 -10.23 -6.74 29.03
CA THR A 44 -10.90 -7.12 30.26
C THR A 44 -9.92 -7.85 31.17
N ARG A 45 -10.10 -7.70 32.49
CA ARG A 45 -9.33 -8.44 33.49
C ARG A 45 -10.21 -9.52 34.08
N GLY A 46 -9.67 -10.74 34.19
CA GLY A 46 -10.35 -11.81 34.92
C GLY A 46 -10.47 -11.46 36.42
N GLU A 47 -11.40 -12.12 37.10
CA GLU A 47 -11.69 -11.85 38.52
C GLU A 47 -10.50 -12.11 39.45
N ALA A 48 -9.69 -13.14 39.15
CA ALA A 48 -8.52 -13.44 39.94
C ALA A 48 -7.37 -12.46 39.64
N ALA A 49 -6.64 -12.05 40.67
CA ALA A 49 -5.54 -11.08 40.56
C ALA A 49 -4.44 -11.50 39.56
N TYR A 50 -4.30 -12.80 39.29
CA TYR A 50 -3.32 -13.38 38.37
C TYR A 50 -3.93 -13.87 37.06
N SER A 51 -5.21 -13.61 36.82
CA SER A 51 -5.82 -13.97 35.55
C SER A 51 -5.16 -13.20 34.40
N PRO A 52 -4.94 -13.85 33.25
CA PRO A 52 -4.46 -13.14 32.07
C PRO A 52 -5.44 -12.05 31.67
N VAL A 53 -4.90 -10.98 31.11
CA VAL A 53 -5.68 -9.89 30.54
C VAL A 53 -6.21 -10.35 29.18
N THR A 54 -7.52 -10.27 28.97
CA THR A 54 -8.17 -10.73 27.73
C THR A 54 -8.37 -9.55 26.78
N PRO A 55 -7.75 -9.53 25.60
CA PRO A 55 -7.99 -8.50 24.60
C PRO A 55 -9.40 -8.65 24.01
N GLN A 56 -10.09 -7.53 23.84
CA GLN A 56 -11.44 -7.48 23.25
C GLN A 56 -11.42 -6.83 21.87
N ARG A 57 -10.66 -5.74 21.75
CA ARG A 57 -10.54 -4.96 20.51
C ARG A 57 -9.15 -4.33 20.45
N PHE A 58 -8.57 -4.28 19.26
CA PHE A 58 -7.41 -3.46 18.97
C PHE A 58 -7.71 -2.54 17.81
N GLU A 59 -7.36 -1.26 17.94
CA GLU A 59 -7.59 -0.25 16.93
C GLU A 59 -6.28 0.46 16.60
N ILE A 60 -6.03 0.62 15.31
CA ILE A 60 -4.92 1.42 14.79
C ILE A 60 -5.55 2.53 13.96
N GLU A 61 -5.25 3.77 14.29
CA GLU A 61 -5.69 4.95 13.54
C GLU A 61 -4.46 5.78 13.20
N GLY A 62 -4.12 5.90 11.92
CA GLY A 62 -2.98 6.68 11.49
C GLY A 62 -2.42 6.22 10.15
N PHE A 63 -1.21 6.66 9.86
CA PHE A 63 -0.57 6.36 8.59
C PHE A 63 -0.22 4.87 8.49
N ASN A 64 -0.71 4.22 7.44
CA ASN A 64 -0.40 2.83 7.14
C ASN A 64 1.08 2.70 6.76
N SER A 65 1.91 2.29 7.71
CA SER A 65 3.35 2.12 7.50
C SER A 65 3.70 0.87 6.69
N LEU A 66 2.81 -0.13 6.65
CA LEU A 66 3.04 -1.37 5.89
C LEU A 66 2.89 -1.13 4.39
N LEU A 67 1.86 -0.37 3.99
CA LEU A 67 1.53 -0.09 2.58
C LEU A 67 1.83 1.36 2.17
N GLY A 68 2.39 2.21 3.04
CA GLY A 68 2.93 3.52 2.71
C GLY A 68 1.98 4.53 2.05
N SER A 69 0.67 4.38 2.16
CA SER A 69 -0.28 5.06 1.26
C SER A 69 -1.16 6.10 1.92
N HIS A 70 -1.95 5.76 2.92
CA HIS A 70 -2.97 6.66 3.47
C HIS A 70 -3.09 6.52 4.97
N ASN A 71 -3.83 7.47 5.56
CA ASN A 71 -4.26 7.36 6.94
C ASN A 71 -5.47 6.42 6.97
N ASP A 72 -5.31 5.31 7.66
CA ASP A 72 -6.30 4.28 7.79
C ASP A 72 -6.74 4.13 9.24
N LYS A 73 -7.94 3.60 9.40
CA LYS A 73 -8.42 3.11 10.68
C LYS A 73 -8.74 1.62 10.55
N TYR A 74 -7.97 0.80 11.25
CA TYR A 74 -8.18 -0.64 11.36
C TYR A 74 -8.70 -0.98 12.74
N SER A 75 -9.67 -1.89 12.81
CA SER A 75 -10.14 -2.49 14.06
C SER A 75 -10.08 -4.02 13.96
N ILE A 76 -9.37 -4.64 14.90
CA ILE A 76 -9.33 -6.08 15.09
C ILE A 76 -10.21 -6.38 16.31
N GLU A 77 -11.30 -7.10 16.09
CA GLU A 77 -12.20 -7.56 17.14
C GLU A 77 -11.82 -9.00 17.51
N TYR A 78 -11.44 -9.22 18.77
CA TYR A 78 -11.09 -10.55 19.26
C TYR A 78 -12.38 -11.28 19.66
N SER A 79 -12.59 -12.49 19.14
CA SER A 79 -13.69 -13.38 19.53
C SER A 79 -13.20 -14.44 20.51
N ASP A 80 -12.18 -15.19 20.11
CA ASP A 80 -11.67 -16.35 20.83
C ASP A 80 -10.20 -16.11 21.20
N PHE A 81 -9.96 -15.89 22.49
CA PHE A 81 -8.62 -15.65 23.01
C PHE A 81 -8.20 -16.77 23.96
N SER A 82 -6.97 -17.26 23.77
CA SER A 82 -6.28 -18.14 24.70
C SER A 82 -4.88 -17.57 24.97
N SER A 83 -4.49 -17.58 26.25
CA SER A 83 -3.10 -17.29 26.64
C SER A 83 -2.17 -18.50 26.49
N GLN A 84 -2.74 -19.69 26.28
CA GLN A 84 -2.00 -20.91 26.00
C GLN A 84 -1.86 -21.08 24.49
N THR A 85 -0.62 -21.20 24.03
CA THR A 85 -0.27 -21.43 22.64
C THR A 85 0.89 -22.41 22.55
N GLU A 86 1.00 -23.11 21.42
CA GLU A 86 2.13 -24.00 21.17
C GLU A 86 3.42 -23.17 21.05
N PRO A 87 4.52 -23.60 21.69
CA PRO A 87 5.75 -22.80 21.76
C PRO A 87 6.40 -22.56 20.38
N ASP A 88 6.09 -23.39 19.39
CA ASP A 88 6.64 -23.36 18.05
C ASP A 88 5.67 -22.80 16.99
N ILE A 89 4.50 -22.28 17.36
CA ILE A 89 3.48 -21.80 16.40
C ILE A 89 3.99 -20.72 15.43
N PHE A 90 4.95 -19.90 15.87
CA PHE A 90 5.59 -18.86 15.06
C PHE A 90 6.97 -19.27 14.54
N THR A 91 7.42 -20.50 14.83
CA THR A 91 8.69 -21.00 14.32
C THR A 91 8.47 -21.47 12.88
N PRO A 92 9.15 -20.87 11.88
CA PRO A 92 9.03 -21.33 10.52
C PRO A 92 9.54 -22.78 10.41
N PRO A 93 8.98 -23.61 9.51
CA PRO A 93 9.46 -24.98 9.34
C PRO A 93 10.96 -25.02 9.01
N ALA A 94 11.66 -26.02 9.54
CA ALA A 94 13.08 -26.18 9.28
C ALA A 94 13.36 -26.33 7.77
N GLY A 95 14.43 -25.68 7.29
CA GLY A 95 14.85 -25.73 5.89
C GLY A 95 14.33 -24.59 5.01
N PHE A 96 13.42 -23.74 5.50
CA PHE A 96 13.07 -22.50 4.82
C PHE A 96 14.10 -21.40 5.14
N THR A 97 14.61 -20.74 4.11
CA THR A 97 15.44 -19.53 4.25
C THR A 97 14.55 -18.30 4.21
N CYS A 98 14.76 -17.35 5.13
CA CYS A 98 14.15 -16.03 5.03
C CYS A 98 14.70 -15.33 3.79
N GLU A 99 13.81 -14.91 2.89
CA GLU A 99 14.16 -14.11 1.72
C GLU A 99 13.72 -12.66 1.92
N GLU A 100 14.43 -11.72 1.29
CA GLU A 100 13.99 -10.33 1.24
C GLU A 100 12.71 -10.19 0.42
N PHE A 101 11.85 -9.24 0.82
CA PHE A 101 10.60 -8.98 0.11
C PHE A 101 10.91 -8.29 -1.24
N PRO A 102 10.60 -8.90 -2.40
CA PRO A 102 10.98 -8.33 -3.70
C PRO A 102 10.27 -7.00 -3.98
N GLU A 103 10.95 -6.02 -4.59
CA GLU A 103 10.39 -4.69 -4.88
C GLU A 103 9.09 -4.75 -5.71
N GLU A 104 9.03 -5.62 -6.73
CA GLU A 104 7.81 -5.78 -7.56
C GLU A 104 6.59 -6.24 -6.74
N ARG A 105 6.79 -6.97 -5.63
CA ARG A 105 5.65 -7.36 -4.78
C ARG A 105 5.05 -6.19 -4.03
N GLN A 106 5.81 -5.11 -3.77
CA GLN A 106 5.25 -3.90 -3.15
C GLN A 106 4.25 -3.22 -4.10
N ILE A 107 4.59 -3.16 -5.39
CA ILE A 107 3.69 -2.67 -6.46
C ILE A 107 2.41 -3.50 -6.51
N LEU A 108 2.55 -4.83 -6.41
CA LEU A 108 1.41 -5.74 -6.42
C LEU A 108 0.55 -5.65 -5.15
N ALA A 109 1.18 -5.36 -4.00
CA ALA A 109 0.51 -5.29 -2.70
C ALA A 109 -0.37 -4.04 -2.55
N ASN A 110 0.02 -2.90 -3.13
CA ASN A 110 -0.76 -1.68 -3.06
C ASN A 110 -0.81 -0.90 -4.40
N PRO A 111 -1.62 -1.36 -5.38
CA PRO A 111 -1.68 -0.75 -6.71
C PRO A 111 -2.19 0.70 -6.71
N PHE A 112 -2.93 1.12 -5.67
CA PHE A 112 -3.48 2.46 -5.59
C PHE A 112 -2.42 3.51 -5.21
N GLN A 113 -1.30 3.07 -4.62
CA GLN A 113 -0.21 3.94 -4.20
C GLN A 113 0.48 4.64 -5.38
N ASP A 114 0.39 4.10 -6.60
CA ASP A 114 0.93 4.75 -7.79
C ASP A 114 0.15 6.03 -8.20
N TYR A 115 -1.13 6.12 -7.83
CA TYR A 115 -1.97 7.30 -8.07
C TYR A 115 -1.96 8.28 -6.90
N VAL A 116 -2.00 7.74 -5.68
CA VAL A 116 -2.03 8.51 -4.43
C VAL A 116 -0.83 8.08 -3.60
N ASN A 117 0.32 8.66 -3.92
CA ASN A 117 1.53 8.42 -3.16
C ASN A 117 1.71 9.51 -2.08
N THR A 118 2.17 9.12 -0.89
CA THR A 118 2.65 10.07 0.12
C THR A 118 4.15 10.33 0.03
N HIS A 119 4.85 9.59 -0.82
CA HIS A 119 6.25 9.81 -1.15
C HIS A 119 6.36 10.63 -2.45
N PRO A 120 7.37 11.51 -2.59
CA PRO A 120 7.55 12.30 -3.81
C PRO A 120 7.82 11.44 -5.05
N VAL A 121 8.27 10.20 -4.87
CA VAL A 121 8.61 9.27 -5.94
C VAL A 121 7.75 8.01 -5.79
N SER A 122 6.91 7.70 -6.78
CA SER A 122 6.12 6.46 -6.83
C SER A 122 6.96 5.26 -7.27
N HIS A 123 6.51 4.06 -6.93
CA HIS A 123 7.19 2.84 -7.40
C HIS A 123 7.21 2.78 -8.93
N THR A 124 6.12 3.19 -9.58
CA THR A 124 6.11 3.26 -11.04
C THR A 124 7.02 4.35 -11.60
N HIS A 125 7.25 5.46 -10.89
CA HIS A 125 8.29 6.43 -11.28
C HIS A 125 9.68 5.77 -11.29
N LEU A 126 9.99 4.95 -10.27
CA LEU A 126 11.24 4.18 -10.23
C LEU A 126 11.36 3.21 -11.41
N MET A 127 10.24 2.59 -11.82
CA MET A 127 10.20 1.66 -12.96
C MET A 127 10.30 2.35 -14.33
N LEU A 128 10.10 3.67 -14.40
CA LEU A 128 10.19 4.41 -15.66
C LEU A 128 11.64 4.53 -16.15
N GLY A 129 12.63 4.65 -15.25
CA GLY A 129 14.05 4.70 -15.61
C GLY A 129 14.52 3.44 -16.37
N PRO A 130 14.41 2.25 -15.77
CA PRO A 130 14.72 0.98 -16.43
C PRO A 130 13.91 0.76 -17.72
N PHE A 131 12.65 1.21 -17.77
CA PHE A 131 11.86 1.18 -18.99
C PHE A 131 12.46 2.04 -20.11
N LYS A 132 12.87 3.27 -19.79
CA LYS A 132 13.48 4.18 -20.76
C LYS A 132 14.79 3.62 -21.30
N GLU A 133 15.62 3.05 -20.44
CA GLU A 133 16.87 2.39 -20.82
C GLU A 133 16.62 1.19 -21.74
N LYS A 134 15.73 0.27 -21.32
CA LYS A 134 15.41 -0.95 -22.08
C LYS A 134 14.90 -0.66 -23.50
N PHE A 135 14.15 0.41 -23.69
CA PHE A 135 13.55 0.77 -24.98
C PHE A 135 14.18 2.01 -25.64
N ASN A 136 15.36 2.44 -25.17
CA ASN A 136 16.10 3.61 -25.67
C ASN A 136 15.21 4.85 -25.86
N ARG A 137 14.42 5.18 -24.84
CA ARG A 137 13.48 6.31 -24.87
C ARG A 137 14.18 7.59 -24.46
N GLN A 138 14.04 8.61 -25.30
CA GLN A 138 14.44 9.98 -25.02
C GLN A 138 13.18 10.86 -25.08
N ASN A 139 13.07 11.79 -24.14
CA ASN A 139 11.97 12.76 -24.09
C ASN A 139 12.51 14.12 -24.52
N GLU A 140 11.79 14.83 -25.38
CA GLU A 140 12.25 16.09 -25.96
C GLU A 140 12.11 17.27 -24.98
N SER A 141 11.25 17.12 -23.96
CA SER A 141 10.99 18.14 -22.95
C SER A 141 10.47 17.53 -21.64
N GLU A 142 10.55 18.30 -20.56
CA GLU A 142 10.01 17.91 -19.26
C GLU A 142 8.49 17.65 -19.31
N LYS A 143 7.76 18.52 -20.02
CA LYS A 143 6.31 18.35 -20.24
C LYS A 143 5.97 17.05 -20.98
N GLU A 144 6.81 16.65 -21.93
CA GLU A 144 6.64 15.34 -22.58
C GLU A 144 6.96 14.20 -21.62
N HIS A 145 8.01 14.35 -20.80
CA HIS A 145 8.36 13.38 -19.78
C HIS A 145 7.21 13.12 -18.81
N GLU A 146 6.63 14.15 -18.20
CA GLU A 146 5.49 14.04 -17.29
C GLU A 146 4.30 13.35 -17.97
N LYS A 147 4.03 13.71 -19.23
CA LYS A 147 2.92 13.11 -19.99
C LYS A 147 3.15 11.62 -20.26
N ARG A 148 4.36 11.24 -20.67
CA ARG A 148 4.74 9.85 -20.95
C ARG A 148 4.80 9.00 -19.69
N GLU A 149 5.24 9.59 -18.59
CA GLU A 149 5.19 8.97 -17.27
C GLU A 149 3.75 8.64 -16.85
N ASN A 150 2.82 9.59 -16.97
CA ASN A 150 1.41 9.34 -16.70
C ASN A 150 0.82 8.23 -17.60
N LEU A 151 1.22 8.17 -18.87
CA LEU A 151 0.80 7.08 -19.77
C LEU A 151 1.39 5.74 -19.36
N PHE A 152 2.66 5.72 -18.97
CA PHE A 152 3.34 4.55 -18.47
C PHE A 152 2.68 4.03 -17.19
N LEU A 153 2.37 4.91 -16.24
CA LEU A 153 1.62 4.63 -15.01
C LEU A 153 0.30 3.88 -15.29
N HIS A 154 -0.49 4.38 -16.24
CA HIS A 154 -1.75 3.75 -16.61
C HIS A 154 -1.56 2.38 -17.27
N THR A 155 -0.60 2.26 -18.19
CA THR A 155 -0.32 0.97 -18.84
C THR A 155 0.22 -0.05 -17.85
N PHE A 156 1.07 0.39 -16.92
CA PHE A 156 1.66 -0.44 -15.89
C PHE A 156 0.59 -0.97 -14.92
N SER A 157 -0.28 -0.08 -14.45
CA SER A 157 -1.47 -0.44 -13.68
C SER A 157 -2.36 -1.45 -14.42
N PHE A 158 -2.60 -1.23 -15.72
CA PHE A 158 -3.42 -2.12 -16.55
C PHE A 158 -2.80 -3.52 -16.63
N VAL A 159 -1.49 -3.61 -16.90
CA VAL A 159 -0.78 -4.89 -17.01
C VAL A 159 -0.89 -5.69 -15.72
N HIS A 160 -0.58 -5.07 -14.57
CA HIS A 160 -0.67 -5.75 -13.29
C HIS A 160 -2.12 -6.11 -12.91
N SER A 161 -3.08 -5.24 -13.21
CA SER A 161 -4.50 -5.51 -12.94
C SER A 161 -5.02 -6.73 -13.75
N ASN A 162 -4.69 -6.81 -15.04
CA ASN A 162 -5.07 -7.95 -15.88
C ASN A 162 -4.40 -9.24 -15.42
N ASN A 163 -3.11 -9.19 -15.06
CA ASN A 163 -2.39 -10.37 -14.61
C ASN A 163 -2.89 -10.88 -13.24
N ARG A 164 -3.35 -9.98 -12.36
CA ARG A 164 -4.00 -10.34 -11.09
C ARG A 164 -5.39 -10.94 -11.26
N ALA A 165 -6.05 -10.72 -12.39
CA ALA A 165 -7.40 -11.26 -12.65
C ALA A 165 -7.42 -12.78 -12.87
N GLY A 166 -6.26 -13.45 -12.93
CA GLY A 166 -6.18 -14.90 -13.06
C GLY A 166 -6.68 -15.42 -14.42
N LEU A 167 -6.55 -14.61 -15.47
CA LEU A 167 -6.92 -15.00 -16.83
C LEU A 167 -5.99 -16.11 -17.35
N THR A 168 -6.43 -16.84 -18.36
CA THR A 168 -5.64 -17.89 -19.03
C THR A 168 -4.43 -17.34 -19.80
N TYR A 169 -4.32 -16.01 -19.92
CA TYR A 169 -3.21 -15.31 -20.53
C TYR A 169 -2.72 -14.20 -19.60
N SER A 170 -1.45 -13.82 -19.77
CA SER A 170 -0.87 -12.64 -19.14
C SER A 170 -0.48 -11.61 -20.20
N VAL A 171 -0.49 -10.35 -19.80
CA VAL A 171 0.01 -9.23 -20.59
C VAL A 171 1.30 -8.72 -19.98
N GLY A 172 2.15 -8.07 -20.78
CA GLY A 172 3.44 -7.54 -20.33
C GLY A 172 3.68 -6.12 -20.81
N ILE A 173 4.59 -5.43 -20.11
CA ILE A 173 5.07 -4.10 -20.52
C ILE A 173 5.83 -4.22 -21.84
N ASN A 174 5.43 -3.42 -22.81
CA ASN A 174 6.04 -3.37 -24.13
C ASN A 174 6.55 -1.94 -24.42
N HIS A 175 7.23 -1.79 -25.56
CA HIS A 175 7.79 -0.50 -25.96
C HIS A 175 6.73 0.60 -26.19
N PHE A 176 5.44 0.29 -26.28
CA PHE A 176 4.37 1.29 -26.41
C PHE A 176 3.78 1.74 -25.07
N ALA A 177 4.30 1.26 -23.94
CA ALA A 177 3.69 1.51 -22.64
C ALA A 177 3.62 2.99 -22.24
N ASP A 178 4.50 3.85 -22.78
CA ASP A 178 4.53 5.30 -22.56
C ASP A 178 3.74 6.10 -23.63
N LYS A 179 2.97 5.42 -24.50
CA LYS A 179 2.25 6.06 -25.62
C LYS A 179 0.74 5.84 -25.51
N LYS A 180 -0.02 6.79 -26.06
CA LYS A 180 -1.49 6.68 -26.10
C LYS A 180 -1.95 5.55 -27.01
N GLU A 181 -3.13 5.02 -26.72
CA GLU A 181 -3.84 4.02 -27.54
C GLU A 181 -3.88 4.37 -29.03
N LEU A 182 -4.14 5.63 -29.38
CA LEU A 182 -4.15 6.03 -30.79
C LEU A 182 -2.80 5.81 -31.47
N THR A 183 -1.70 6.10 -30.77
CA THR A 183 -0.35 5.85 -31.26
C THR A 183 -0.02 4.36 -31.30
N ARG A 184 -0.58 3.57 -30.38
CA ARG A 184 -0.51 2.09 -30.40
C ARG A 184 -1.22 1.52 -31.63
N MET A 185 -2.43 1.99 -31.89
CA MET A 185 -3.24 1.56 -33.04
C MET A 185 -2.62 1.96 -34.39
N THR A 186 -1.90 3.07 -34.45
CA THR A 186 -1.23 3.51 -35.68
C THR A 186 0.22 3.03 -35.82
N GLY A 187 0.69 2.13 -34.94
CA GLY A 187 2.07 1.64 -34.96
C GLY A 187 3.12 2.73 -34.73
N GLY A 188 2.75 3.84 -34.09
CA GLY A 188 3.61 5.02 -33.92
C GLY A 188 3.37 6.14 -34.93
N LEU A 189 2.57 5.93 -35.98
CA LEU A 189 2.29 6.95 -36.98
C LEU A 189 1.19 7.90 -36.49
N LEU A 190 1.55 9.03 -35.89
CA LEU A 190 0.55 10.05 -35.60
C LEU A 190 -0.04 10.56 -36.92
N PRO A 191 -1.37 10.64 -37.08
CA PRO A 191 -1.95 11.30 -38.23
C PRO A 191 -1.44 12.74 -38.28
N LYS A 192 -0.83 13.14 -39.40
CA LYS A 192 -0.40 14.52 -39.61
C LYS A 192 -1.63 15.41 -39.37
N LYS A 193 -1.58 16.30 -38.37
CA LYS A 193 -2.63 17.31 -38.19
C LYS A 193 -2.85 17.99 -39.53
N LYS A 194 -4.06 17.85 -40.09
CA LYS A 194 -4.42 18.57 -41.32
C LYS A 194 -4.25 20.06 -41.03
N LYS A 195 -3.57 20.77 -41.93
CA LYS A 195 -3.25 22.21 -41.81
C LYS A 195 -4.48 23.11 -41.65
N GLU A 196 -5.71 22.60 -41.77
CA GLU A 196 -6.93 23.40 -41.61
C GLU A 196 -7.21 23.81 -40.15
N ASP A 197 -6.82 22.99 -39.15
CA ASP A 197 -7.05 23.37 -37.75
C ASP A 197 -6.03 24.41 -37.23
N ALA A 198 -4.90 24.58 -37.92
CA ALA A 198 -3.91 25.60 -37.58
C ALA A 198 -4.34 27.02 -37.98
N LYS A 199 -5.41 27.17 -38.77
CA LYS A 199 -5.89 28.47 -39.22
C LYS A 199 -7.01 29.07 -38.38
N LYS A 200 -7.52 28.36 -37.37
CA LYS A 200 -8.58 28.87 -36.49
C LYS A 200 -8.13 29.31 -35.09
N SER A 201 -6.83 29.31 -34.80
CA SER A 201 -6.29 29.84 -33.53
C SER A 201 -5.59 31.19 -33.68
N THR A 202 -5.89 31.93 -34.75
CA THR A 202 -5.47 33.33 -34.92
C THR A 202 -6.64 34.11 -35.49
N GLU A 203 -7.61 34.38 -34.62
CA GLU A 203 -8.53 35.53 -34.58
C GLU A 203 -9.03 35.63 -33.14
#